data_AF-A0A7S0S057-F1
#
_entry.id   AF-A0A7S0S057-F1
#
_cell.length_a   1.000
_cell.length_b   1.000
_cell.length_c   1.000
_cell.angle_alpha   90.00
_cell.angle_beta   90.00
_cell.angle_gamma   90.00
#
_symmetry.space_group_name_H-M   'P 1'
#
loop_
_entity.id
_entity.type
_entity.pdbx_description
1 polymer ?
#
loop_
_entity_poly.entity_id
_entity_poly.type
_entity_poly.pdbx_seq_one_letter_code
_entity_poly.pdbx_strand_id
1 'polypeptide(L)'
;DTYLFPEEQLPPALAAAYGDGPGGAPGGGSTGAAAGGSGGAILDMAVQVANTCLVTYAGEVELHKQVCTSLLPVLVRRKGTCERLMHLPAWHALVRAFAERQPVLTQGLAHKMHRALAQNLCLAAAGAPRPGAG
;
A
#
# COMPACT_ATOMS: atom_id res chain seq x y z
N ASP A 1 -2.89 9.34 23.16
CA ASP A 1 -1.79 8.39 22.90
C ASP A 1 -2.25 7.17 22.13
N THR A 2 -2.25 7.29 20.80
CA THR A 2 -2.52 6.17 19.88
C THR A 2 -1.19 5.53 19.54
N TYR A 3 -1.03 4.25 19.89
CA TYR A 3 0.13 3.40 19.64
C TYR A 3 0.72 3.58 18.23
N LEU A 4 1.62 4.55 18.08
CA LEU A 4 2.67 4.52 17.08
C LEU A 4 3.59 3.41 17.54
N PHE A 5 3.56 2.27 16.84
CA PHE A 5 4.64 1.30 16.97
C PHE A 5 5.95 2.08 16.74
N PRO A 6 6.92 2.01 17.66
CA PRO A 6 8.25 2.52 17.39
C PRO A 6 8.68 1.97 16.03
N GLU A 7 9.18 2.81 15.13
CA GLU A 7 9.82 2.31 13.91
C GLU A 7 11.01 1.47 14.34
N GLU A 8 10.76 0.17 14.49
CA GLU A 8 11.76 -0.80 14.87
C GLU A 8 12.77 -0.84 13.72
N GLN A 9 13.94 -0.25 13.97
CA GLN A 9 15.01 -0.11 13.00
C GLN A 9 15.30 -1.49 12.42
N LEU A 10 15.06 -1.67 11.11
CA LEU A 10 15.24 -2.98 10.50
C LEU A 10 16.70 -3.45 10.69
N PRO A 11 16.92 -4.73 11.06
CA PRO A 11 18.24 -5.33 11.06
C PRO A 11 18.97 -5.06 9.75
N PRO A 12 20.29 -4.80 9.77
CA PRO A 12 21.04 -4.33 8.61
C PRO A 12 20.95 -5.25 7.39
N ALA A 13 20.80 -6.56 7.59
CA ALA A 13 20.58 -7.52 6.50
C ALA A 13 19.22 -7.31 5.79
N LEU A 14 18.17 -6.98 6.54
CA LEU A 14 16.85 -6.68 5.98
C LEU A 14 16.79 -5.27 5.40
N ALA A 15 17.52 -4.32 5.97
CA ALA A 15 17.69 -3.00 5.37
C ALA A 15 18.48 -3.07 4.04
N ALA A 16 19.46 -3.95 3.91
CA ALA A 16 20.16 -4.15 2.64
C ALA A 16 19.29 -4.85 1.58
N ALA A 17 18.45 -5.81 2.00
CA ALA A 17 17.56 -6.53 1.09
C ALA A 17 16.31 -5.74 0.69
N TYR A 18 15.76 -4.92 1.60
CA TYR A 18 14.45 -4.27 1.48
C TYR A 18 14.45 -2.75 1.71
N GLY A 19 15.57 -2.16 2.12
CA GLY A 19 15.71 -0.72 2.25
C GLY A 19 15.91 -0.06 0.88
N ASP A 20 15.33 1.13 0.72
CA ASP A 20 15.76 2.04 -0.35
C ASP A 20 17.10 2.62 0.11
N GLY A 21 18.19 2.08 -0.42
CA GLY A 21 19.50 2.68 -0.20
C GLY A 21 19.56 4.09 -0.79
N PRO A 22 20.18 5.07 -0.11
CA PRO A 22 20.47 6.36 -0.72
C PRO A 22 21.61 6.18 -1.72
N GLY A 23 21.27 5.98 -3.00
CA GLY A 23 22.24 5.95 -4.10
C GLY A 23 22.23 4.64 -4.88
N GLY A 24 21.51 4.64 -5.99
CA GLY A 24 21.77 3.70 -7.07
C GLY A 24 23.14 4.01 -7.67
N ALA A 25 24.08 3.09 -7.54
CA ALA A 25 25.28 3.04 -8.36
C ALA A 25 25.05 1.98 -9.48
N PRO A 26 25.39 2.26 -10.75
CA PRO A 26 25.25 1.30 -11.82
C PRO A 26 26.47 0.37 -11.81
N GLY A 27 26.28 -0.88 -11.44
CA GLY A 27 27.30 -1.93 -11.51
C GLY A 27 26.67 -3.22 -12.02
N GLY A 28 27.09 -3.65 -13.20
CA GLY A 28 26.52 -4.77 -13.94
C GLY A 28 26.82 -6.14 -13.33
N GLY A 29 25.96 -7.10 -13.64
CA GLY A 29 26.09 -8.50 -13.25
C GLY A 29 24.78 -9.26 -13.44
N SER A 30 24.60 -9.85 -14.61
CA SER A 30 23.44 -10.66 -14.99
C SER A 30 23.34 -11.96 -14.18
N THR A 31 22.26 -12.15 -13.43
CA THR A 31 21.40 -13.37 -13.43
C THR A 31 20.22 -13.19 -12.46
N GLY A 32 19.01 -13.04 -13.03
CA GLY A 32 17.75 -13.59 -12.52
C GLY A 32 17.35 -13.38 -11.05
N ALA A 33 16.86 -12.17 -10.74
CA ALA A 33 15.70 -11.86 -9.88
C ALA A 33 15.88 -10.42 -9.39
N ALA A 34 14.90 -9.56 -9.67
CA ALA A 34 14.93 -8.14 -9.36
C ALA A 34 15.13 -7.88 -7.85
N ALA A 35 16.37 -7.67 -7.44
CA ALA A 35 16.76 -7.29 -6.09
C ALA A 35 17.59 -6.00 -6.15
N GLY A 36 16.92 -4.90 -6.47
CA GLY A 36 17.40 -3.54 -6.24
C GLY A 36 16.19 -2.70 -5.82
N GLY A 37 16.09 -2.34 -4.54
CA GLY A 37 14.96 -1.56 -3.98
C GLY A 37 13.65 -2.35 -3.80
N SER A 38 13.68 -3.52 -3.15
CA SER A 38 12.54 -4.45 -3.13
C SER A 38 11.33 -3.98 -2.31
N GLY A 39 11.50 -3.11 -1.31
CA GLY A 39 10.41 -2.67 -0.43
C GLY A 39 9.31 -1.89 -1.15
N GLY A 40 9.69 -0.97 -2.06
CA GLY A 40 8.73 -0.20 -2.87
C GLY A 40 8.02 -1.05 -3.91
N ALA A 41 8.74 -1.97 -4.57
CA ALA A 41 8.18 -2.87 -5.56
C ALA A 41 7.19 -3.88 -4.96
N ILE A 42 7.49 -4.41 -3.77
CA ILE A 42 6.59 -5.31 -3.02
C ILE A 42 5.34 -4.54 -2.56
N LEU A 43 5.50 -3.30 -2.13
CA LEU A 43 4.38 -2.44 -1.76
C LEU A 43 3.45 -2.17 -2.95
N ASP A 44 4.02 -1.85 -4.12
CA ASP A 44 3.24 -1.65 -5.35
C ASP A 44 2.52 -2.93 -5.78
N MET A 45 3.21 -4.07 -5.77
CA MET A 45 2.59 -5.39 -5.99
C MET A 45 1.42 -5.65 -5.04
N ALA A 46 1.58 -5.40 -3.74
CA ALA A 46 0.52 -5.62 -2.76
C ALA A 46 -0.72 -4.74 -3.03
N VAL A 47 -0.51 -3.49 -3.44
CA VAL A 47 -1.60 -2.56 -3.80
C VAL A 47 -2.24 -2.96 -5.13
N GLN A 48 -1.45 -3.42 -6.11
CA GLN A 48 -1.98 -3.97 -7.36
C GLN A 48 -2.85 -5.20 -7.10
N VAL A 49 -2.40 -6.14 -6.26
CA VAL A 49 -3.20 -7.30 -5.85
C VAL A 49 -4.48 -6.87 -5.16
N ALA A 50 -4.42 -5.90 -4.24
CA ALA A 50 -5.61 -5.33 -3.60
C ALA A 50 -6.61 -4.77 -4.63
N ASN A 51 -6.12 -4.01 -5.62
CA ASN A 51 -6.93 -3.51 -6.73
C ASN A 51 -7.54 -4.63 -7.56
N THR A 52 -6.75 -5.62 -7.98
CA THR A 52 -7.24 -6.75 -8.77
C THR A 52 -8.30 -7.52 -8.00
N CYS A 53 -8.09 -7.79 -6.71
CA CYS A 53 -9.09 -8.43 -5.85
C CYS A 53 -10.39 -7.63 -5.79
N LEU A 54 -10.31 -6.31 -5.62
CA LEU A 54 -11.49 -5.46 -5.48
C LEU A 54 -12.21 -5.16 -6.81
N VAL A 55 -11.50 -5.12 -7.93
CA VAL A 55 -12.03 -4.71 -9.24
C VAL A 55 -12.37 -5.90 -10.14
N THR A 56 -11.59 -6.98 -10.07
CA THR A 56 -11.76 -8.16 -10.95
C THR A 56 -12.68 -9.21 -10.34
N TYR A 57 -12.73 -9.33 -9.01
CA TYR A 57 -13.49 -10.38 -8.31
C TYR A 57 -14.76 -9.84 -7.64
N ALA A 58 -15.60 -9.16 -8.42
CA ALA A 58 -16.88 -8.63 -7.93
C ALA A 58 -17.77 -9.75 -7.35
N GLY A 59 -18.13 -9.65 -6.06
CA GLY A 59 -19.00 -10.62 -5.37
C GLY A 59 -18.28 -11.56 -4.40
N GLU A 60 -16.95 -11.61 -4.41
CA GLU A 60 -16.14 -12.38 -3.45
C GLU A 60 -16.04 -11.63 -2.10
N VAL A 61 -17.09 -11.75 -1.28
CA VAL A 61 -17.21 -11.02 -0.01
C VAL A 61 -16.07 -11.32 0.97
N GLU A 62 -15.61 -12.57 1.06
CA GLU A 62 -14.53 -12.93 1.98
C GLU A 62 -13.16 -12.43 1.48
N LEU A 63 -12.95 -12.38 0.16
CA LEU A 63 -11.75 -11.79 -0.44
C LEU A 63 -11.71 -10.28 -0.20
N HIS A 64 -12.83 -9.59 -0.47
CA HIS A 64 -12.96 -8.16 -0.18
C HIS A 64 -12.71 -7.88 1.31
N LYS A 65 -13.24 -8.75 2.19
CA LYS A 65 -13.00 -8.71 3.64
C LYS A 65 -11.53 -8.74 3.97
N GLN A 66 -10.80 -9.74 3.49
CA GLN A 66 -9.35 -9.83 3.70
C GLN A 66 -8.60 -8.59 3.20
N VAL A 67 -8.99 -8.05 2.04
CA VAL A 67 -8.33 -6.85 1.50
C VAL A 67 -8.58 -5.62 2.38
N CYS A 68 -9.82 -5.31 2.76
CA CYS A 68 -10.10 -4.07 3.50
C CYS A 68 -9.86 -4.18 5.01
N THR A 69 -9.89 -5.38 5.61
CA THR A 69 -9.71 -5.54 7.07
C THR A 69 -8.35 -6.06 7.49
N SER A 70 -7.60 -6.69 6.57
CA SER A 70 -6.29 -7.27 6.88
C SER A 70 -5.19 -6.60 6.07
N LEU A 71 -5.29 -6.63 4.73
CA LEU A 71 -4.21 -6.17 3.85
C LEU A 71 -4.02 -4.65 3.92
N LEU A 72 -5.04 -3.87 3.56
CA LEU A 72 -4.97 -2.41 3.53
C LEU A 72 -4.61 -1.79 4.90
N PRO A 73 -5.21 -2.22 6.03
CA PRO A 73 -4.85 -1.69 7.35
C PRO A 73 -3.38 -1.91 7.72
N VAL A 74 -2.78 -3.04 7.34
CA VAL A 74 -1.36 -3.30 7.60
C VAL A 74 -0.47 -2.36 6.78
N LEU A 75 -0.85 -2.08 5.53
CA LEU A 75 -0.12 -1.17 4.66
C LEU A 75 -0.15 0.28 5.15
N VAL A 76 -1.29 0.75 5.67
CA VAL A 76 -1.48 2.15 6.12
C VAL A 76 -1.12 2.40 7.58
N ARG A 77 -0.63 1.38 8.31
CA ARG A 77 -0.27 1.48 9.74
C ARG A 77 1.11 2.09 9.99
N ARG A 78 2.02 2.01 9.03
CA ARG A 78 3.40 2.53 9.15
C ARG A 78 3.54 3.83 8.37
N LYS A 79 4.00 4.90 9.02
CA LYS A 79 4.20 6.22 8.40
C LYS A 79 5.14 6.14 7.19
N GLY A 80 6.31 5.49 7.33
CA GLY A 80 7.25 5.32 6.21
C GLY A 80 6.67 4.55 5.01
N THR A 81 5.68 3.69 5.23
CA THR A 81 4.95 3.00 4.17
C THR A 81 3.87 3.90 3.55
N CYS A 82 3.18 4.71 4.36
CA CYS A 82 2.18 5.66 3.88
C CYS A 82 2.78 6.71 2.94
N GLU A 83 3.97 7.26 3.25
CA GLU A 83 4.62 8.24 2.36
C GLU A 83 4.87 7.60 0.99
N ARG A 84 5.40 6.38 0.99
CA ARG A 84 5.72 5.65 -0.23
C ARG A 84 4.46 5.25 -1.00
N LEU A 85 3.41 4.81 -0.30
CA LEU A 85 2.09 4.49 -0.84
C LEU A 85 1.50 5.65 -1.64
N MET A 86 1.62 6.88 -1.13
CA MET A 86 1.11 8.08 -1.81
C MET A 86 1.86 8.40 -3.11
N HIS A 87 3.05 7.85 -3.33
CA HIS A 87 3.77 7.98 -4.59
C HIS A 87 3.50 6.85 -5.58
N LEU A 88 2.77 5.80 -5.18
CA LEU A 88 2.52 4.65 -6.04
C LEU A 88 1.32 4.87 -6.98
N PRO A 89 1.48 4.58 -8.28
CA PRO A 89 0.39 4.74 -9.25
C PRO A 89 -0.76 3.77 -8.98
N ALA A 90 -0.49 2.56 -8.49
CA ALA A 90 -1.52 1.59 -8.12
C ALA A 90 -2.42 2.11 -6.98
N TRP A 91 -1.85 2.84 -6.01
CA TRP A 91 -2.61 3.43 -4.93
C TRP A 91 -3.55 4.54 -5.43
N HIS A 92 -3.05 5.41 -6.31
CA HIS A 92 -3.88 6.43 -6.94
C HIS A 92 -5.00 5.83 -7.79
N ALA A 93 -4.75 4.72 -8.49
CA ALA A 93 -5.78 4.01 -9.22
C ALA A 93 -6.90 3.51 -8.29
N LEU A 94 -6.57 2.98 -7.11
CA LEU A 94 -7.54 2.58 -6.09
C LEU A 94 -8.38 3.75 -5.60
N VAL A 95 -7.72 4.85 -5.22
CA VAL A 95 -8.39 6.07 -4.73
C VAL A 95 -9.31 6.64 -5.79
N ARG A 96 -8.85 6.67 -7.05
CA ARG A 96 -9.64 7.14 -8.18
C ARG A 96 -10.85 6.26 -8.45
N ALA A 97 -10.68 4.93 -8.47
CA ALA A 97 -11.79 4.00 -8.64
C ALA A 97 -12.84 4.15 -7.54
N PHE A 98 -12.41 4.39 -6.31
CA PHE A 98 -13.29 4.69 -5.18
C PHE A 98 -14.01 6.04 -5.35
N ALA A 99 -13.29 7.10 -5.73
CA ALA A 99 -13.84 8.44 -5.91
C ALA A 99 -14.84 8.51 -7.09
N GLU A 100 -14.53 7.82 -8.19
CA GLU A 100 -15.40 7.68 -9.37
C GLU A 100 -16.60 6.75 -9.12
N ARG A 101 -16.73 6.20 -7.90
CA ARG A 101 -17.83 5.32 -7.51
C ARG A 101 -18.00 4.16 -8.49
N GLN A 102 -16.90 3.56 -8.93
CA GLN A 102 -16.96 2.48 -9.90
C GLN A 102 -18.00 1.43 -9.47
N PRO A 103 -18.84 0.94 -10.41
CA PRO A 103 -19.96 0.06 -10.09
C PRO A 103 -19.50 -1.21 -9.38
N VAL A 104 -18.30 -1.70 -9.71
CA VAL A 104 -17.69 -2.84 -9.02
C VAL A 104 -17.47 -2.57 -7.53
N LEU A 105 -17.03 -1.37 -7.15
CA LEU A 105 -16.79 -1.01 -5.75
C LEU A 105 -18.06 -0.57 -5.02
N THR A 106 -19.03 0.00 -5.73
CA THR A 106 -20.26 0.49 -5.10
C THR A 106 -21.36 -0.56 -5.00
N GLN A 107 -21.41 -1.52 -5.93
CA GLN A 107 -22.38 -2.61 -5.94
C GLN A 107 -21.78 -3.94 -5.46
N GLY A 108 -20.47 -4.16 -5.66
CA GLY A 108 -19.79 -5.40 -5.28
C GLY A 108 -19.24 -5.43 -3.85
N LEU A 109 -19.09 -4.28 -3.17
CA LEU A 109 -18.69 -4.23 -1.76
C LEU A 109 -19.89 -4.05 -0.84
N ALA A 110 -19.92 -4.83 0.24
CA ALA A 110 -20.85 -4.59 1.32
C ALA A 110 -20.61 -3.22 2.00
N HIS A 111 -21.65 -2.61 2.56
CA HIS A 111 -21.57 -1.25 3.13
C HIS A 111 -20.48 -1.10 4.22
N LYS A 112 -20.29 -2.12 5.05
CA LYS A 112 -19.21 -2.14 6.06
C LYS A 112 -17.81 -2.13 5.43
N MET A 113 -17.65 -2.82 4.30
CA MET A 113 -16.39 -2.89 3.55
C MET A 113 -16.05 -1.56 2.91
N HIS A 114 -17.05 -0.92 2.32
CA HIS A 114 -16.91 0.41 1.72
C HIS A 114 -16.46 1.45 2.76
N ARG A 115 -17.00 1.38 3.98
CA ARG A 115 -16.57 2.21 5.12
C ARG A 115 -15.13 1.92 5.56
N ALA A 116 -14.75 0.64 5.67
CA ALA A 116 -13.39 0.24 6.04
C ALA A 116 -12.36 0.70 4.99
N LEU A 117 -12.69 0.55 3.71
CA LEU A 117 -11.87 1.06 2.60
C LEU A 117 -11.66 2.58 2.71
N ALA A 118 -12.75 3.34 2.87
CA ALA A 118 -12.68 4.79 3.04
C ALA A 118 -11.81 5.20 4.25
N GLN A 119 -11.96 4.49 5.37
CA GLN A 119 -11.12 4.72 6.56
C GLN A 119 -9.64 4.47 6.28
N ASN A 120 -9.29 3.40 5.58
CA ASN A 120 -7.90 3.11 5.22
C ASN A 120 -7.32 4.17 4.27
N LEU A 121 -8.11 4.65 3.29
CA LEU A 121 -7.69 5.74 2.40
C LEU A 121 -7.40 7.03 3.18
N CYS A 122 -8.29 7.40 4.12
CA CYS A 122 -8.09 8.56 4.97
C CYS A 122 -6.89 8.39 5.93
N LEU A 123 -6.69 7.19 6.47
CA LEU A 123 -5.54 6.90 7.34
C LEU A 123 -4.21 6.98 6.59
N ALA A 124 -4.15 6.49 5.35
CA ALA A 124 -2.98 6.64 4.50
C ALA A 124 -2.66 8.12 4.26
N ALA A 125 -3.68 8.92 3.94
CA ALA A 125 -3.54 10.36 3.71
C ALA A 125 -3.14 11.13 4.98
N ALA A 126 -3.65 10.73 6.15
CA ALA A 126 -3.29 11.33 7.45
C ALA A 126 -1.90 10.91 7.94
N GLY A 127 -1.43 9.72 7.54
CA GLY A 127 -0.10 9.20 7.84
C GLY A 127 1.00 9.74 6.91
N ALA A 128 0.62 10.33 5.78
CA ALA A 128 1.56 10.95 4.85
C ALA A 128 2.08 12.29 5.41
N PRO A 129 3.37 12.60 5.21
CA PRO A 129 3.95 13.87 5.61
C PRO A 129 3.24 14.96 4.83
N ARG A 130 2.75 15.96 5.56
CA ARG A 130 2.03 17.07 4.95
C ARG A 130 3.00 17.81 4.03
N PRO A 131 2.70 17.98 2.73
CA PRO A 131 3.60 18.69 1.83
C PRO A 131 3.73 20.14 2.33
N GLY A 132 4.91 20.51 2.81
CA GLY A 132 5.21 21.85 3.33
C GLY A 132 5.70 21.96 4.78
N ALA A 133 5.91 20.86 5.50
CA ALA A 133 6.61 20.87 6.79
C ALA A 133 8.08 20.50 6.60
N GLY A 134 8.88 21.47 6.16
CA GLY A 134 10.35 21.42 6.12
C GLY A 134 10.93 22.60 6.88
#